data_AF-A0A419I0R9-F1
#
_entry.id   AF-A0A419I0R9-F1
#
_cell.length_a   1.000
_cell.length_b   1.000
_cell.length_c   1.000
_cell.angle_alpha   90.00
_cell.angle_beta   90.00
_cell.angle_gamma   90.00
#
_symmetry.space_group_name_H-M   'P 1'
#
loop_
_entity.id
_entity.type
_entity.pdbx_description
1 polymer ?
#
loop_
_entity_poly.entity_id
_entity_poly.type
_entity_poly.pdbx_seq_one_letter_code
_entity_poly.pdbx_strand_id
1 'polypeptide(L)'
;MTPDRSEDEQRLVEKAQRALVAISLGEDAEALDEVMPSADEPDARSEETKALMMLLFGECSAMVSTLGDGGTAPVKVQVFDEDGEEVSIDQADPPVRTAVRTLLAEVHGNTAAAREQVEIALASAAPNEVDSLVLQALRWTIRLSVECLDRDLPVASWISDAVSD
;
A
#
# COMPACT_ATOMS: atom_id res chain seq x y z
N MET A 1 30.37 8.11 -3.63
CA MET A 1 29.87 8.13 -2.24
C MET A 1 28.38 8.28 -2.39
N THR A 2 27.61 7.25 -2.08
CA THR A 2 26.18 7.13 -2.41
C THR A 2 25.34 7.17 -1.13
N PRO A 3 25.32 8.29 -0.38
CA PRO A 3 24.49 8.42 0.82
C PRO A 3 23.01 8.72 0.52
N ASP A 4 22.68 9.19 -0.70
CA ASP A 4 21.36 9.76 -1.05
C ASP A 4 20.21 8.72 -1.03
N ARG A 5 20.41 7.55 -1.66
CA ARG A 5 19.32 6.58 -1.88
C ARG A 5 18.86 5.85 -0.62
N SER A 6 19.77 5.58 0.33
CA SER A 6 19.42 4.89 1.58
C SER A 6 18.71 5.82 2.57
N GLU A 7 19.06 7.11 2.56
CA GLU A 7 18.40 8.11 3.41
C GLU A 7 16.99 8.40 2.90
N ASP A 8 16.76 8.44 1.59
CA ASP A 8 15.43 8.55 0.99
C ASP A 8 14.52 7.38 1.35
N GLU A 9 15.03 6.15 1.22
CA GLU A 9 14.30 4.93 1.56
C GLU A 9 13.94 4.89 3.05
N GLN A 10 14.88 5.27 3.92
CA GLN A 10 14.64 5.31 5.36
C GLN A 10 13.60 6.37 5.74
N ARG A 11 13.65 7.57 5.15
CA ARG A 11 12.62 8.60 5.36
C ARG A 11 11.24 8.14 4.90
N LEU A 12 11.18 7.41 3.79
CA LEU A 12 9.93 6.86 3.26
C LEU A 12 9.33 5.81 4.21
N VAL A 13 10.16 4.91 4.73
CA VAL A 13 9.76 3.92 5.75
C VAL A 13 9.27 4.60 7.02
N GLU A 14 9.96 5.63 7.50
CA GLU A 14 9.55 6.37 8.70
C GLU A 14 8.19 7.07 8.52
N LYS A 15 7.93 7.67 7.35
CA LYS A 15 6.61 8.23 7.01
C LYS A 15 5.53 7.16 6.97
N ALA A 16 5.79 6.05 6.28
CA ALA A 16 4.86 4.94 6.18
C ALA A 16 4.54 4.38 7.57
N GLN A 17 5.55 4.19 8.42
CA GLN A 17 5.38 3.71 9.79
C GLN A 17 4.48 4.63 10.62
N ARG A 18 4.72 5.95 10.59
CA ARG A 18 3.87 6.91 11.32
C ARG A 18 2.43 6.91 10.81
N ALA A 19 2.24 6.82 9.50
CA ALA A 19 0.89 6.71 8.94
C ALA A 19 0.20 5.40 9.30
N LEU A 20 0.93 4.27 9.40
CA LEU A 20 0.34 3.02 9.88
C LEU A 20 -0.10 3.13 11.35
N VAL A 21 0.65 3.84 12.20
CA VAL A 21 0.22 4.14 13.58
C VAL A 21 -1.07 4.96 13.57
N ALA A 22 -1.16 6.02 12.77
CA ALA A 22 -2.38 6.82 12.68
C ALA A 22 -3.58 5.98 12.19
N ILE A 23 -3.40 5.11 11.18
CA ILE A 23 -4.48 4.21 10.71
C ILE A 23 -4.88 3.20 11.78
N SER A 24 -3.95 2.67 12.58
CA SER A 24 -4.28 1.71 13.64
C SER A 24 -5.12 2.35 14.75
N LEU A 25 -4.98 3.67 14.95
CA LEU A 25 -5.80 4.49 15.85
C LEU A 25 -7.12 4.99 15.22
N GLY A 26 -7.34 4.74 13.92
CA GLY A 26 -8.50 5.22 13.17
C GLY A 26 -8.43 6.67 12.71
N GLU A 27 -7.22 7.25 12.68
CA GLU A 27 -6.93 8.66 12.38
C GLU A 27 -6.54 8.82 10.90
N ASP A 28 -7.49 8.58 9.99
CA ASP A 28 -7.23 8.62 8.53
C ASP A 28 -6.64 9.96 8.05
N ALA A 29 -7.10 11.08 8.60
CA ALA A 29 -6.61 12.41 8.22
C ALA A 29 -5.14 12.61 8.64
N GLU A 30 -4.78 12.17 9.84
CA GLU A 30 -3.40 12.23 10.34
C GLU A 30 -2.49 11.30 9.56
N ALA A 31 -2.99 10.12 9.18
CA ALA A 31 -2.25 9.20 8.32
C ALA A 31 -1.90 9.83 6.95
N LEU A 32 -2.83 10.58 6.36
CA LEU A 32 -2.60 11.32 5.11
C LEU A 32 -1.58 12.45 5.30
N ASP A 33 -1.68 13.20 6.41
CA ASP A 33 -0.73 14.27 6.74
C ASP A 33 0.70 13.73 6.88
N GLU A 34 0.88 12.55 7.48
CA GLU A 34 2.20 11.91 7.67
C GLU A 34 2.88 11.50 6.35
N VAL A 35 2.09 11.12 5.34
CA VAL A 35 2.59 10.68 4.03
C VAL A 35 2.57 11.76 2.97
N MET A 36 2.21 12.99 3.35
CA MET A 36 2.30 14.13 2.43
C MET A 36 3.72 14.22 1.84
N PRO A 37 3.83 14.35 0.49
CA PRO A 37 5.12 14.51 -0.15
C PRO A 37 5.88 15.73 0.39
N SER A 38 7.17 15.59 0.63
CA SER A 38 8.03 16.66 1.15
C SER A 38 8.65 17.51 0.04
N ALA A 39 8.64 17.03 -1.21
CA ALA A 39 9.18 17.77 -2.33
C ALA A 39 8.28 18.96 -2.74
N ASP A 40 8.89 20.07 -3.17
CA ASP A 40 8.16 21.23 -3.69
C ASP A 40 7.74 21.04 -5.16
N GLU A 41 8.56 20.33 -5.95
CA GLU A 41 8.35 20.16 -7.38
C GLU A 41 7.25 19.12 -7.68
N PRO A 42 6.29 19.40 -8.58
CA PRO A 42 5.19 18.47 -8.88
C PRO A 42 5.63 17.05 -9.27
N ASP A 43 6.65 16.93 -10.12
CA ASP A 43 7.16 15.64 -10.58
C ASP A 43 7.80 14.86 -9.43
N ALA A 44 8.57 15.55 -8.56
CA ALA A 44 9.18 14.93 -7.39
C ALA A 44 8.14 14.48 -6.37
N ARG A 45 7.05 15.23 -6.17
CA ARG A 45 5.93 14.80 -5.31
C ARG A 45 5.25 13.55 -5.82
N SER A 46 5.05 13.45 -7.13
CA SER A 46 4.47 12.27 -7.77
C SER A 46 5.39 11.05 -7.62
N GLU A 47 6.70 11.22 -7.82
CA GLU A 47 7.67 10.14 -7.62
C GLU A 47 7.74 9.67 -6.16
N GLU A 48 7.67 10.59 -5.18
CA GLU A 48 7.65 10.25 -3.75
C GLU A 48 6.38 9.47 -3.38
N THR A 49 5.21 9.95 -3.84
CA THR A 49 3.92 9.26 -3.65
C THR A 49 3.96 7.87 -4.27
N LYS A 50 4.47 7.75 -5.49
CA LYS A 50 4.63 6.46 -6.15
C LYS A 50 5.56 5.52 -5.37
N ALA A 51 6.70 6.02 -4.90
CA ALA A 51 7.63 5.23 -4.11
C ALA A 51 6.96 4.68 -2.85
N LEU A 52 6.17 5.50 -2.15
CA LEU A 52 5.37 5.09 -1.00
C LEU A 52 4.38 3.97 -1.38
N MET A 53 3.60 4.16 -2.45
CA MET A 53 2.63 3.17 -2.90
C MET A 53 3.30 1.83 -3.24
N MET A 54 4.46 1.88 -3.91
CA MET A 54 5.22 0.67 -4.25
C MET A 54 5.81 -0.01 -3.02
N LEU A 55 6.27 0.75 -2.03
CA LEU A 55 6.71 0.22 -0.74
C LEU A 55 5.56 -0.55 -0.06
N LEU A 56 4.40 0.08 0.10
CA LEU A 56 3.23 -0.51 0.76
C LEU A 56 2.71 -1.75 0.02
N PHE A 57 2.57 -1.70 -1.32
CA PHE A 57 2.11 -2.85 -2.09
C PHE A 57 3.13 -3.99 -2.15
N GLY A 58 4.43 -3.67 -2.13
CA GLY A 58 5.49 -4.68 -2.04
C GLY A 58 5.39 -5.47 -0.73
N GLU A 59 5.19 -4.79 0.40
CA GLU A 59 5.00 -5.43 1.70
C GLU A 59 3.69 -6.22 1.76
N CYS A 60 2.60 -5.69 1.21
CA CYS A 60 1.34 -6.42 1.07
C CYS A 60 1.53 -7.72 0.25
N SER A 61 2.27 -7.66 -0.86
CA SER A 61 2.59 -8.81 -1.69
C SER A 61 3.43 -9.86 -0.96
N ALA A 62 4.43 -9.42 -0.18
CA ALA A 62 5.23 -10.32 0.66
C ALA A 62 4.35 -11.06 1.68
N MET A 63 3.52 -10.33 2.42
CA MET A 63 2.60 -10.90 3.42
C MET A 63 1.58 -11.85 2.78
N VAL A 64 0.97 -11.44 1.67
CA VAL A 64 0.04 -12.28 0.90
C VAL A 64 0.70 -13.59 0.43
N SER A 65 1.95 -13.53 -0.03
CA SER A 65 2.70 -14.71 -0.45
C SER A 65 2.97 -15.66 0.72
N THR A 66 3.31 -15.11 1.90
CA THR A 66 3.52 -15.90 3.12
C THR A 66 2.21 -16.55 3.59
N LEU A 67 1.09 -15.83 3.57
CA LEU A 67 -0.24 -16.36 3.92
C LEU A 67 -0.73 -17.45 2.95
N GLY A 68 -0.38 -17.35 1.67
CA GLY A 68 -0.74 -18.30 0.61
C GLY A 68 0.08 -19.60 0.58
N ASP A 69 0.55 -20.09 1.74
CA ASP A 69 1.44 -21.25 1.86
C ASP A 69 2.73 -21.09 1.02
N GLY A 70 3.38 -19.93 1.16
CA GLY A 70 4.61 -19.59 0.43
C GLY A 70 4.40 -19.38 -1.09
N GLY A 71 3.20 -18.94 -1.49
CA GLY A 71 2.82 -18.73 -2.89
C GLY A 71 2.45 -20.01 -3.64
N THR A 72 2.29 -21.14 -2.95
CA THR A 72 1.91 -22.41 -3.59
C THR A 72 0.39 -22.51 -3.82
N ALA A 73 -0.41 -21.79 -3.04
CA ALA A 73 -1.86 -21.67 -3.24
C ALA A 73 -2.19 -20.35 -3.97
N PRO A 74 -3.08 -20.38 -4.98
CA PRO A 74 -3.50 -19.16 -5.68
C PRO A 74 -4.27 -18.24 -4.73
N VAL A 75 -3.79 -16.99 -4.62
CA VAL A 75 -4.46 -15.92 -3.87
C VAL A 75 -5.74 -15.53 -4.60
N LYS A 76 -6.87 -15.56 -3.88
CA LYS A 76 -8.15 -15.06 -4.39
C LYS A 76 -8.47 -13.74 -3.71
N VAL A 77 -8.66 -12.70 -4.52
CA VAL A 77 -9.16 -11.40 -4.07
C VAL A 77 -10.63 -11.32 -4.41
N GLN A 78 -11.45 -10.99 -3.41
CA GLN A 78 -12.86 -10.69 -3.57
C GLN A 78 -13.06 -9.20 -3.27
N VAL A 79 -13.84 -8.52 -4.12
CA VAL A 79 -14.17 -7.10 -3.95
C VAL A 79 -15.65 -7.00 -3.63
N PHE A 80 -15.96 -6.23 -2.59
CA PHE A 80 -17.32 -5.96 -2.17
C PHE A 80 -17.60 -4.46 -2.30
N ASP A 81 -18.83 -4.12 -2.69
CA ASP A 81 -19.29 -2.74 -2.70
C ASP A 81 -19.81 -2.26 -1.32
N GLU A 82 -20.36 -1.06 -1.28
CA GLU A 82 -20.88 -0.44 -0.05
C GLU A 82 -22.07 -1.19 0.56
N ASP A 83 -22.85 -1.92 -0.25
CA ASP A 83 -23.97 -2.75 0.18
C ASP A 83 -23.51 -4.15 0.62
N GLY A 84 -22.22 -4.46 0.47
CA GLY A 84 -21.61 -5.74 0.80
C GLY A 84 -21.80 -6.81 -0.27
N GLU A 85 -22.19 -6.43 -1.50
CA GLU A 85 -22.33 -7.35 -2.62
C GLU A 85 -20.99 -7.60 -3.31
N GLU A 86 -20.73 -8.85 -3.71
CA GLU A 86 -19.51 -9.18 -4.46
C GLU A 86 -19.61 -8.62 -5.88
N VAL A 87 -18.64 -7.77 -6.25
CA VAL A 87 -18.58 -7.10 -7.56
C VAL A 87 -17.33 -7.50 -8.32
N SER A 88 -17.40 -7.40 -9.66
CA SER A 88 -16.19 -7.53 -10.49
C SER A 88 -15.22 -6.38 -10.20
N ILE A 89 -13.91 -6.66 -10.25
CA ILE A 89 -12.85 -5.64 -10.16
C ILE A 89 -13.08 -4.51 -11.15
N ASP A 90 -13.61 -4.80 -12.34
CA ASP A 90 -13.87 -3.78 -13.37
C ASP A 90 -14.97 -2.80 -12.97
N GLN A 91 -15.90 -3.23 -12.11
CA GLN A 91 -17.03 -2.46 -11.61
C GLN A 91 -16.73 -1.75 -10.29
N ALA A 92 -15.62 -2.10 -9.63
CA ALA A 92 -15.17 -1.42 -8.42
C ALA A 92 -14.82 0.05 -8.69
N ASP A 93 -14.93 0.87 -7.65
CA ASP A 93 -14.55 2.27 -7.70
C ASP A 93 -13.10 2.46 -8.17
N PRO A 94 -12.79 3.55 -8.89
CA PRO A 94 -11.48 3.72 -9.50
C PRO A 94 -10.29 3.52 -8.55
N PRO A 95 -10.27 4.06 -7.31
CA PRO A 95 -9.17 3.83 -6.37
C PRO A 95 -9.02 2.37 -5.95
N VAL A 96 -10.14 1.70 -5.64
CA VAL A 96 -10.16 0.30 -5.22
C VAL A 96 -9.68 -0.60 -6.36
N ARG A 97 -10.18 -0.36 -7.57
CA ARG A 97 -9.78 -1.10 -8.78
C ARG A 97 -8.29 -0.98 -9.05
N THR A 98 -7.72 0.23 -8.92
CA THR A 98 -6.27 0.45 -9.03
C THR A 98 -5.51 -0.30 -7.95
N ALA A 99 -5.95 -0.21 -6.68
CA ALA A 99 -5.30 -0.89 -5.58
C ALA A 99 -5.26 -2.42 -5.78
N VAL A 100 -6.41 -3.02 -6.13
CA VAL A 100 -6.53 -4.46 -6.38
C VAL A 100 -5.61 -4.90 -7.52
N ARG A 101 -5.63 -4.18 -8.66
CA ARG A 101 -4.78 -4.52 -9.81
C ARG A 101 -3.30 -4.38 -9.51
N THR A 102 -2.92 -3.35 -8.76
CA THR A 102 -1.54 -3.14 -8.33
C THR A 102 -1.06 -4.29 -7.44
N LEU A 103 -1.84 -4.66 -6.42
CA LEU A 103 -1.52 -5.77 -5.55
C LEU A 103 -1.45 -7.11 -6.30
N LEU A 104 -2.42 -7.41 -7.17
CA LEU A 104 -2.39 -8.63 -7.98
C LEU A 104 -1.17 -8.69 -8.89
N ALA A 105 -0.77 -7.56 -9.49
CA ALA A 105 0.43 -7.49 -10.29
C ALA A 105 1.69 -7.78 -9.45
N GLU A 106 1.82 -7.19 -8.25
CA GLU A 106 2.93 -7.48 -7.32
C GLU A 106 2.96 -8.96 -6.89
N VAL A 107 1.81 -9.52 -6.52
CA VAL A 107 1.70 -10.94 -6.08
C VAL A 107 2.10 -11.90 -7.20
N HIS A 108 1.85 -11.54 -8.45
CA HIS A 108 2.28 -12.31 -9.62
C HIS A 108 3.71 -11.99 -10.10
N GLY A 109 4.48 -11.20 -9.35
CA GLY A 109 5.85 -10.83 -9.69
C GLY A 109 5.97 -9.86 -10.87
N ASN A 110 4.88 -9.17 -11.23
CA ASN A 110 4.84 -8.20 -12.31
C ASN A 110 4.89 -6.75 -11.76
N THR A 111 5.97 -6.43 -11.06
CA THR A 111 6.22 -5.12 -10.45
C THR A 111 6.20 -3.97 -11.47
N ALA A 112 6.56 -4.24 -12.73
CA ALA A 112 6.48 -3.24 -13.80
C ALA A 112 5.02 -2.84 -14.10
N ALA A 113 4.11 -3.81 -14.18
CA ALA A 113 2.69 -3.52 -14.37
C ALA A 113 2.07 -2.88 -13.13
N ALA A 114 2.46 -3.30 -11.93
CA ALA A 114 2.02 -2.66 -10.68
C ALA A 114 2.41 -1.17 -10.67
N ARG A 115 3.68 -0.87 -10.99
CA ARG A 115 4.18 0.49 -11.11
C ARG A 115 3.40 1.31 -12.15
N GLU A 116 3.12 0.74 -13.32
CA GLU A 116 2.34 1.40 -14.36
C GLU A 116 0.91 1.75 -13.89
N GLN A 117 0.24 0.87 -13.14
CA GLN A 117 -1.08 1.17 -12.57
C GLN A 117 -1.04 2.39 -11.64
N VAL A 118 -0.03 2.46 -10.76
CA VAL A 118 0.15 3.60 -9.85
C VAL A 118 0.47 4.87 -10.63
N GLU A 119 1.36 4.81 -11.63
CA GLU A 119 1.71 5.97 -12.47
C GLU A 119 0.50 6.53 -13.22
N ILE A 120 -0.35 5.66 -13.78
CA ILE A 120 -1.59 6.07 -14.45
C ILE A 120 -2.53 6.75 -13.45
N ALA A 121 -2.69 6.18 -12.25
CA ALA A 121 -3.57 6.75 -11.24
C ALA A 121 -3.08 8.13 -10.80
N LEU A 122 -1.79 8.31 -10.50
CA LEU A 122 -1.23 9.60 -10.11
C LEU A 122 -1.33 10.66 -11.22
N ALA A 123 -1.30 10.23 -12.49
CA ALA A 123 -1.41 11.14 -13.63
C ALA A 123 -2.85 11.57 -13.95
N SER A 124 -3.87 10.83 -13.51
CA SER A 124 -5.26 10.99 -14.01
C SER A 124 -6.33 11.14 -12.93
N ALA A 125 -6.06 10.69 -11.70
CA ALA A 125 -7.02 10.72 -10.61
C ALA A 125 -7.15 12.12 -9.99
N ALA A 126 -8.31 12.42 -9.44
CA ALA A 126 -8.49 13.60 -8.60
C ALA A 126 -7.68 13.44 -7.29
N PRO A 127 -7.25 14.53 -6.63
CA PRO A 127 -6.46 14.44 -5.39
C PRO A 127 -7.10 13.56 -4.31
N ASN A 128 -8.41 13.67 -4.10
CA ASN A 128 -9.14 12.85 -3.13
C ASN A 128 -9.20 11.35 -3.51
N GLU A 129 -9.11 11.01 -4.79
CA GLU A 129 -9.02 9.63 -5.25
C GLU A 129 -7.61 9.06 -4.99
N VAL A 130 -6.58 9.89 -5.10
CA VAL A 130 -5.21 9.52 -4.69
C VAL A 130 -5.14 9.28 -3.19
N ASP A 131 -5.72 10.17 -2.39
CA ASP A 131 -5.81 10.00 -0.93
C ASP A 131 -6.51 8.68 -0.58
N SER A 132 -7.63 8.38 -1.25
CA SER A 132 -8.37 7.13 -1.07
C SER A 132 -7.53 5.90 -1.42
N LEU A 133 -6.72 5.98 -2.48
CA LEU A 133 -5.80 4.91 -2.88
C LEU A 133 -4.68 4.70 -1.85
N VAL A 134 -4.10 5.78 -1.31
CA VAL A 134 -3.08 5.73 -0.25
C VAL A 134 -3.65 5.10 1.03
N LEU A 135 -4.83 5.55 1.46
CA LEU A 135 -5.53 4.97 2.61
C LEU A 135 -5.83 3.47 2.40
N GLN A 136 -6.21 3.08 1.18
CA GLN A 136 -6.48 1.68 0.87
C GLN A 136 -5.21 0.82 1.01
N ALA A 137 -4.07 1.31 0.56
CA ALA A 137 -2.78 0.63 0.71
C ALA A 137 -2.41 0.47 2.19
N LEU A 138 -2.47 1.54 2.98
CA LEU A 138 -2.16 1.51 4.42
C LEU A 138 -3.07 0.55 5.20
N ARG A 139 -4.40 0.60 4.96
CA ARG A 139 -5.38 -0.28 5.63
C ARG A 139 -5.15 -1.75 5.30
N TRP A 140 -4.78 -2.05 4.06
CA TRP A 140 -4.41 -3.42 3.69
C TRP A 140 -3.11 -3.86 4.33
N THR A 141 -2.11 -2.98 4.41
CA THR A 141 -0.85 -3.27 5.12
C THR A 141 -1.13 -3.69 6.56
N ILE A 142 -1.94 -2.94 7.32
CA ILE A 142 -2.31 -3.30 8.71
C ILE A 142 -3.11 -4.60 8.77
N ARG A 143 -4.12 -4.76 7.92
CA ARG A 143 -4.98 -5.95 7.97
C ARG A 143 -4.18 -7.22 7.68
N LEU A 144 -3.29 -7.17 6.69
CA LEU A 144 -2.42 -8.29 6.34
C LEU A 144 -1.36 -8.54 7.42
N SER A 145 -0.79 -7.49 8.01
CA SER A 145 0.22 -7.64 9.05
C SER A 145 -0.35 -8.29 10.31
N VAL A 146 -1.53 -7.88 10.75
CA VAL A 146 -2.23 -8.52 11.89
C VAL A 146 -2.47 -10.00 11.61
N GLU A 147 -2.97 -10.33 10.43
CA GLU A 147 -3.24 -11.72 10.02
C GLU A 147 -1.95 -12.58 9.99
N CYS A 148 -0.83 -12.00 9.57
CA CYS A 148 0.49 -12.64 9.61
C CYS A 148 0.98 -12.83 11.05
N LEU A 149 0.92 -11.79 11.88
CA LEU A 149 1.37 -11.83 13.28
C LEU A 149 0.57 -12.85 14.11
N ASP A 150 -0.74 -12.94 13.90
CA ASP A 150 -1.61 -13.94 14.56
C ASP A 150 -1.23 -15.40 14.21
N ARG A 151 -0.45 -15.61 13.16
CA ARG A 151 0.03 -16.92 12.68
C ARG A 151 1.54 -17.12 12.88
N ASP A 152 2.19 -16.24 13.64
CA ASP A 152 3.65 -16.22 13.82
C ASP A 152 4.42 -16.16 12.48
N LEU A 153 3.86 -15.46 11.49
CA LEU A 153 4.47 -15.27 10.17
C LEU A 153 5.32 -13.99 10.12
N PRO A 154 6.39 -13.96 9.30
CA PRO A 154 7.26 -12.79 9.19
C PRO A 154 6.52 -11.57 8.63
N VAL A 155 6.77 -10.42 9.27
CA VAL A 155 6.35 -9.08 8.86
C VAL A 155 7.56 -8.15 9.00
N ALA A 156 7.71 -7.15 8.14
CA ALA A 156 8.77 -6.17 8.29
C ALA A 156 8.69 -5.45 9.64
N SER A 157 9.82 -5.25 10.32
CA SER A 157 9.85 -4.77 11.71
C SER A 157 9.14 -3.42 11.88
N TRP A 158 9.31 -2.51 10.93
CA TRP A 158 8.68 -1.18 10.97
C TRP A 158 7.14 -1.25 10.87
N ILE A 159 6.59 -2.30 10.24
CA ILE A 159 5.14 -2.56 10.21
C ILE A 159 4.71 -3.20 11.53
N SER A 160 5.42 -4.23 12.00
CA SER A 160 5.08 -4.89 13.26
C SER A 160 5.11 -3.93 14.45
N ASP A 161 6.08 -3.02 14.47
CA ASP A 161 6.21 -1.98 15.50
C ASP A 161 5.07 -0.96 15.45
N ALA A 162 4.46 -0.72 14.27
CA ALA A 162 3.33 0.21 14.13
C ALA A 162 1.98 -0.38 14.58
N VAL A 163 1.88 -1.71 14.62
CA VAL A 163 0.64 -2.44 14.98
C VAL A 163 0.73 -3.12 16.35
N SER A 164 1.89 -3.08 17.00
CA SER A 164 2.07 -3.59 18.36
C SER A 164 1.83 -2.45 19.36
N ASP A 165 0.86 -2.64 20.26
CA ASP A 165 0.53 -1.73 21.37
C ASP A 165 1.73 -1.43 22.30
#